data_AF-A0A174SCW4-F1
#
_entry.id   AF-A0A174SCW4-F1
#
_cell.length_a   1.000
_cell.length_b   1.000
_cell.length_c   1.000
_cell.angle_alpha   90.00
_cell.angle_beta   90.00
_cell.angle_gamma   90.00
#
_symmetry.space_group_name_H-M   'P 1'
#
loop_
_entity.id
_entity.type
_entity.pdbx_description
1 polymer ?
#
loop_
_entity_poly.entity_id
_entity_poly.type
_entity_poly.pdbx_seq_one_letter_code
_entity_poly.pdbx_strand_id
1 'polypeptide(L)'
;MENMHYNYGYNQPVSPGDPELEKISQKNWLDVQKQAAIENIKSQGQAEREWQKMCSREARKENELAQHEEVIVDGNGNIYCITRNLNIRAEKRETFNFKVLNPIKVVSSDGDTGVWIFKFIVDGVERSCVMAEKYIFDVKYVTRKLGCCGCRIYATSPRKKKEYIEQLMSRLMESSTRTLEVKTHLGWTKEKTGKFTFVEEEERLWKFFLKKAK
;
A
#
# COMPACT_ATOMS: atom_id res chain seq x y z
N MET A 1 50.75 59.08 -66.99
CA MET A 1 51.49 57.83 -67.27
C MET A 1 50.56 56.68 -66.94
N GLU A 2 50.35 55.83 -67.94
CA GLU A 2 49.49 54.65 -67.96
C GLU A 2 49.99 53.56 -66.97
N ASN A 3 49.09 52.72 -66.44
CA ASN A 3 48.86 51.39 -67.04
C ASN A 3 47.86 50.49 -66.27
N MET A 4 46.84 50.09 -67.03
CA MET A 4 46.16 48.79 -67.13
C MET A 4 45.67 48.04 -65.88
N HIS A 5 44.37 48.20 -65.58
CA HIS A 5 43.55 47.12 -65.02
C HIS A 5 43.03 46.23 -66.16
N TYR A 6 43.46 44.96 -66.18
CA TYR A 6 42.86 43.96 -67.06
C TYR A 6 41.48 43.56 -66.51
N ASN A 7 40.43 44.10 -67.11
CA ASN A 7 39.06 43.67 -66.90
C ASN A 7 38.75 42.57 -67.93
N TYR A 8 38.93 41.30 -67.55
CA TYR A 8 38.40 40.17 -68.32
C TYR A 8 36.92 40.00 -68.00
N GLY A 9 36.10 40.81 -68.65
CA GLY A 9 34.67 40.60 -68.74
C GLY A 9 34.37 39.40 -69.62
N TYR A 10 34.17 38.23 -69.02
CA TYR A 10 33.30 37.21 -69.59
C TYR A 10 31.89 37.44 -69.04
N ASN A 11 31.18 38.40 -69.64
CA ASN A 11 29.72 38.34 -69.66
C ASN A 11 29.36 37.17 -70.58
N GLN A 12 29.35 35.95 -70.04
CA GLN A 12 28.53 34.92 -70.65
C GLN A 12 27.08 35.39 -70.52
N PRO A 13 26.33 35.56 -71.62
CA PRO A 13 24.89 35.69 -71.50
C PRO A 13 24.42 34.44 -70.77
N VAL A 14 23.83 34.62 -69.59
CA VAL A 14 23.04 33.57 -68.96
C VAL A 14 21.98 33.23 -69.99
N SER A 15 22.18 32.14 -70.73
CA SER A 15 21.15 31.61 -71.62
C SER A 15 19.89 31.52 -70.77
N PRO A 16 18.75 32.09 -71.19
CA PRO A 16 17.51 31.83 -70.49
C PRO A 16 17.41 30.32 -70.39
N GLY A 17 17.48 29.79 -69.16
CA GLY A 17 17.25 28.36 -68.95
C GLY A 17 15.93 28.04 -69.63
N ASP A 18 15.88 26.93 -70.37
CA ASP A 18 14.65 26.54 -71.06
C ASP A 18 13.49 26.64 -70.05
N PRO A 19 12.49 27.53 -70.29
CA PRO A 19 11.40 27.74 -69.34
C PRO A 19 10.66 26.45 -69.01
N GLU A 20 10.73 25.43 -69.86
CA GLU A 20 10.22 24.09 -69.57
C GLU A 20 11.09 23.32 -68.57
N LEU A 21 12.43 23.40 -68.69
CA LEU A 21 13.35 22.76 -67.74
C LEU A 21 13.27 23.38 -66.34
N GLU A 22 13.09 24.70 -66.23
CA GLU A 22 12.88 25.36 -64.93
C GLU A 22 11.55 24.93 -64.27
N LYS A 23 10.47 24.82 -65.05
CA LYS A 23 9.18 24.31 -64.56
C LYS A 23 9.28 22.86 -64.10
N ILE A 24 10.01 22.02 -64.83
CA ILE A 24 10.26 20.61 -64.47
C ILE A 24 11.08 20.53 -63.18
N SER A 25 12.13 21.34 -63.05
CA SER A 25 12.97 21.41 -61.84
C SER A 25 12.18 21.85 -60.61
N GLN A 26 11.37 22.90 -60.73
CA GLN A 26 10.49 23.38 -59.66
C GLN A 26 9.46 22.32 -59.25
N LYS A 27 8.85 21.64 -60.22
CA LYS A 27 7.90 20.55 -59.97
C LYS A 27 8.57 19.39 -59.22
N ASN A 28 9.74 18.95 -59.66
CA ASN A 28 10.50 17.88 -59.00
C ASN A 28 10.89 18.28 -57.56
N TRP A 29 11.29 19.54 -57.34
CA TRP A 29 11.62 20.04 -56.01
C TRP A 29 10.40 20.04 -55.08
N LEU A 30 9.24 20.47 -55.58
CA LEU A 30 7.97 20.41 -54.83
C LEU A 30 7.55 18.98 -54.51
N ASP A 31 7.75 18.04 -55.44
CA ASP A 31 7.42 16.64 -55.22
C ASP A 31 8.37 15.99 -54.19
N VAL A 32 9.66 16.30 -54.20
CA VAL A 32 10.61 15.90 -53.17
C VAL A 32 10.23 16.48 -51.80
N GLN A 33 9.84 17.76 -51.73
CA GLN A 33 9.38 18.36 -50.48
C GLN A 33 8.11 17.71 -49.93
N LYS A 34 7.13 17.42 -50.80
CA LYS A 34 5.91 16.71 -50.40
C LYS A 34 6.24 15.31 -49.88
N GLN A 35 7.13 14.59 -50.55
CA GLN A 35 7.54 13.26 -50.13
C GLN A 35 8.25 13.30 -48.77
N ALA A 36 9.19 14.23 -48.58
CA ALA A 36 9.88 14.44 -47.31
C ALA A 36 8.90 14.83 -46.18
N ALA A 37 7.90 15.67 -46.46
CA ALA A 37 6.88 16.05 -45.50
C ALA A 37 5.98 14.85 -45.11
N ILE A 38 5.58 14.03 -46.09
CA ILE A 38 4.80 12.81 -45.86
C ILE A 38 5.60 11.81 -45.00
N GLU A 39 6.88 11.60 -45.30
CA GLU A 39 7.76 10.72 -44.52
C GLU A 39 8.00 11.24 -43.11
N ASN A 40 8.18 12.55 -42.94
CA ASN A 40 8.33 13.17 -41.63
C ASN A 40 7.05 12.99 -40.78
N ILE A 41 5.86 13.24 -41.35
CA ILE A 41 4.58 13.00 -40.66
C ILE A 41 4.42 11.53 -40.27
N LYS A 42 4.77 10.59 -41.17
CA LYS A 42 4.73 9.15 -40.87
C LYS A 42 5.69 8.79 -39.74
N SER A 43 6.92 9.30 -39.77
CA SER A 43 7.94 9.06 -38.76
C SER A 43 7.53 9.62 -37.39
N GLN A 44 7.03 10.86 -37.35
CA GLN A 44 6.50 11.46 -36.13
C GLN A 44 5.31 10.67 -35.57
N GLY A 45 4.38 10.25 -36.42
CA GLY A 45 3.24 9.42 -36.01
C GLY A 45 3.67 8.04 -35.49
N GLN A 46 4.75 7.46 -36.01
CA GLN A 46 5.34 6.23 -35.46
C GLN A 46 6.00 6.47 -34.10
N ALA A 47 6.84 7.50 -33.99
CA ALA A 47 7.50 7.88 -32.75
C ALA A 47 6.49 8.19 -31.63
N GLU A 48 5.40 8.90 -31.94
CA GLU A 48 4.35 9.20 -30.97
C GLU A 48 3.61 7.96 -30.50
N ARG A 49 3.31 7.00 -31.39
CA ARG A 49 2.71 5.71 -31.00
C ARG A 49 3.65 4.89 -30.12
N GLU A 50 4.93 4.87 -30.43
CA GLU A 50 5.94 4.17 -29.61
C GLU A 50 6.08 4.81 -28.23
N TRP A 51 6.12 6.15 -28.19
CA TRP A 51 6.11 6.93 -26.97
C TRP A 51 4.88 6.64 -26.11
N GLN A 52 3.67 6.67 -26.69
CA GLN A 52 2.43 6.35 -25.98
C GLN A 52 2.43 4.92 -25.44
N LYS A 53 2.96 3.94 -26.18
CA LYS A 53 3.13 2.56 -25.70
C LYS A 53 4.10 2.49 -24.53
N MET A 54 5.23 3.21 -24.60
CA MET A 54 6.20 3.27 -23.50
C MET A 54 5.57 3.88 -22.24
N CYS A 55 4.95 5.05 -22.35
CA CYS A 55 4.26 5.70 -21.22
C CYS A 55 3.16 4.80 -20.63
N SER A 56 2.38 4.11 -21.47
CA SER A 56 1.34 3.20 -20.99
C SER A 56 1.92 2.00 -20.23
N ARG A 57 3.07 1.47 -20.67
CA ARG A 57 3.77 0.38 -19.97
C ARG A 57 4.34 0.85 -18.63
N GLU A 58 4.93 2.04 -18.59
CA GLU A 58 5.44 2.62 -17.34
C GLU A 58 4.30 2.89 -16.36
N ALA A 59 3.23 3.54 -16.80
CA ALA A 59 2.04 3.78 -15.98
C ALA A 59 1.44 2.48 -15.42
N ARG A 60 1.42 1.40 -16.22
CA ARG A 60 0.97 0.09 -15.75
C ARG A 60 1.89 -0.50 -14.69
N LYS A 61 3.22 -0.43 -14.87
CA LYS A 61 4.19 -0.91 -13.88
C LYS A 61 4.07 -0.15 -12.56
N GLU A 62 4.00 1.18 -12.62
CA GLU A 62 3.77 2.03 -11.44
C GLU A 62 2.49 1.64 -10.72
N ASN A 63 1.40 1.41 -11.47
CA ASN A 63 0.14 0.99 -10.87
C ASN A 63 0.21 -0.40 -10.22
N GLU A 64 0.89 -1.36 -10.85
CA GLU A 64 1.12 -2.69 -10.29
C GLU A 64 1.95 -2.62 -8.99
N LEU A 65 2.94 -1.72 -8.92
CA LEU A 65 3.73 -1.47 -7.71
C LEU A 65 2.92 -0.79 -6.59
N ALA A 66 1.96 0.06 -6.96
CA ALA A 66 1.10 0.77 -6.01
C ALA A 66 0.01 -0.13 -5.38
N GLN A 67 -0.35 -1.23 -6.05
CA GLN A 67 -1.37 -2.16 -5.57
C GLN A 67 -0.92 -2.89 -4.31
N HIS A 68 -1.76 -2.86 -3.28
CA HIS A 68 -1.51 -3.57 -2.04
C HIS A 68 -2.82 -4.06 -1.41
N GLU A 69 -2.71 -5.08 -0.56
CA GLU A 69 -3.86 -5.59 0.19
C GLU A 69 -3.91 -4.92 1.56
N GLU A 70 -5.09 -4.40 1.88
CA GLU A 70 -5.39 -3.76 3.13
C GLU A 70 -6.40 -4.60 3.93
N VAL A 71 -6.08 -4.91 5.19
CA VAL A 71 -7.01 -5.50 6.15
C VAL A 71 -7.89 -4.39 6.72
N ILE A 72 -9.20 -4.54 6.74
CA ILE A 72 -10.11 -3.54 7.29
C ILE A 72 -11.00 -4.20 8.33
N VAL A 73 -11.20 -3.49 9.44
CA VAL A 73 -12.18 -3.83 10.48
C VAL A 73 -13.32 -2.84 10.37
N ASP A 74 -14.56 -3.31 10.15
CA ASP A 74 -15.73 -2.43 10.14
C ASP A 74 -16.25 -2.13 11.55
N GLY A 75 -17.25 -1.24 11.64
CA GLY A 75 -17.88 -0.87 12.92
C GLY A 75 -18.61 -2.01 13.63
N ASN A 76 -18.90 -3.11 12.94
CA ASN A 76 -19.49 -4.32 13.51
C ASN A 76 -18.42 -5.36 13.91
N GLY A 77 -17.14 -5.03 13.76
CA GLY A 77 -16.02 -5.90 14.06
C GLY A 77 -15.72 -6.96 12.99
N ASN A 78 -16.38 -6.93 11.82
CA ASN A 78 -16.04 -7.85 10.73
C ASN A 78 -14.70 -7.46 10.12
N ILE A 79 -13.92 -8.48 9.76
CA ILE A 79 -12.59 -8.30 9.18
C ILE A 79 -12.60 -8.76 7.73
N TYR A 80 -12.17 -7.90 6.82
CA TYR A 80 -12.05 -8.25 5.41
C TYR A 80 -10.77 -7.65 4.82
N CYS A 81 -10.23 -8.33 3.80
CA CYS A 81 -9.16 -7.79 2.99
C CYS A 81 -9.74 -7.14 1.72
N ILE A 82 -9.19 -6.01 1.33
CA ILE A 82 -9.49 -5.35 0.05
C ILE A 82 -8.19 -4.99 -0.66
N THR A 83 -8.15 -5.13 -1.97
CA THR A 83 -7.00 -4.64 -2.76
C THR A 83 -7.19 -3.16 -3.04
N ARG A 84 -6.22 -2.34 -2.66
CA ARG A 84 -6.21 -0.90 -2.93
C ARG A 84 -5.48 -0.59 -4.24
N ASN A 85 -5.77 0.60 -4.76
CA ASN A 85 -5.16 1.13 -5.99
C ASN A 85 -5.44 0.26 -7.23
N LEU A 86 -6.61 -0.38 -7.27
CA LEU A 86 -7.11 -1.00 -8.50
C LEU A 86 -7.78 0.06 -9.38
N ASN A 87 -7.60 -0.06 -10.70
CA ASN A 87 -8.34 0.73 -11.68
C ASN A 87 -9.82 0.30 -11.80
N ILE A 88 -10.19 -0.77 -11.09
CA ILE A 88 -11.52 -1.34 -11.03
C ILE A 88 -12.00 -1.38 -9.59
N ARG A 89 -13.30 -1.60 -9.39
CA ARG A 89 -13.84 -1.79 -8.06
C ARG A 89 -13.23 -3.03 -7.40
N ALA A 90 -12.61 -2.83 -6.24
CA ALA A 90 -12.06 -3.91 -5.45
C ALA A 90 -13.15 -4.66 -4.69
N GLU A 91 -13.04 -5.99 -4.65
CA GLU A 91 -13.94 -6.86 -3.91
C GLU A 91 -13.40 -7.12 -2.49
N LYS A 92 -14.32 -7.21 -1.52
CA LYS A 92 -14.01 -7.57 -0.15
C LYS A 92 -13.86 -9.09 -0.05
N ARG A 93 -12.76 -9.56 0.55
CA ARG A 93 -12.50 -10.97 0.78
C ARG A 93 -12.49 -11.28 2.27
N GLU A 94 -13.28 -12.26 2.69
CA GLU A 94 -13.26 -12.77 4.05
C GLU A 94 -12.03 -13.66 4.25
N THR A 95 -11.03 -13.13 4.96
CA THR A 95 -9.75 -13.81 5.24
C THR A 95 -9.66 -14.27 6.69
N PHE A 96 -10.71 -14.06 7.48
CA PHE A 96 -10.78 -14.38 8.91
C PHE A 96 -12.13 -15.05 9.20
N ASN A 97 -12.17 -16.07 10.07
CA ASN A 97 -13.43 -16.71 10.50
C ASN A 97 -14.04 -16.09 11.77
N PHE A 98 -13.60 -14.89 12.15
CA PHE A 98 -13.95 -14.29 13.43
C PHE A 98 -14.14 -12.79 13.31
N LYS A 99 -14.95 -12.25 14.22
CA LYS A 99 -15.12 -10.80 14.41
C LYS A 99 -14.28 -10.33 15.57
N VAL A 100 -13.74 -9.13 15.50
CA VAL A 100 -13.00 -8.51 16.60
C VAL A 100 -13.90 -7.59 17.40
N LEU A 101 -13.64 -7.54 18.70
CA LEU A 101 -14.19 -6.56 19.62
C LEU A 101 -13.05 -5.66 20.11
N ASN A 102 -13.40 -4.53 20.71
CA ASN A 102 -12.39 -3.59 21.22
C ASN A 102 -11.48 -4.30 22.23
N PRO A 103 -10.15 -4.31 21.99
CA PRO A 103 -9.21 -4.89 22.92
C PRO A 103 -9.15 -4.05 24.20
N ILE A 104 -8.69 -4.69 25.28
CA ILE A 104 -8.58 -4.05 26.59
C ILE A 104 -7.12 -4.07 27.00
N LYS A 105 -6.55 -2.89 27.24
CA LYS A 105 -5.21 -2.77 27.81
C LYS A 105 -5.24 -3.14 29.29
N VAL A 106 -4.35 -4.00 29.75
CA VAL A 106 -4.25 -4.38 31.16
C VAL A 106 -3.09 -3.62 31.79
N VAL A 107 -3.36 -3.00 32.94
CA VAL A 107 -2.38 -2.20 33.71
C VAL A 107 -2.40 -2.69 35.15
N SER A 108 -1.23 -2.95 35.74
CA SER A 108 -1.16 -3.30 37.16
C SER A 108 -1.40 -2.07 38.04
N SER A 109 -1.86 -2.28 39.28
CA SER A 109 -1.99 -1.20 40.27
C SER A 109 -0.68 -0.47 40.53
N ASP A 110 0.44 -1.15 40.31
CA ASP A 110 1.81 -0.65 40.51
C ASP A 110 2.36 0.05 39.25
N GLY A 111 1.58 0.07 38.16
CA GLY A 111 1.88 0.77 36.92
C GLY A 111 2.48 -0.09 35.80
N ASP A 112 2.61 -1.41 36.00
CA ASP A 112 3.11 -2.32 34.96
C ASP A 112 2.14 -2.40 33.78
N THR A 113 2.69 -2.48 32.56
CA THR A 113 1.92 -2.59 31.32
C THR A 113 2.52 -3.67 30.40
N GLY A 114 2.00 -3.79 29.18
CA GLY A 114 2.51 -4.74 28.18
C GLY A 114 1.69 -6.02 28.03
N VAL A 115 0.46 -6.04 28.53
CA VAL A 115 -0.49 -7.14 28.35
C VAL A 115 -1.83 -6.62 27.87
N TRP A 116 -2.43 -7.36 26.95
CA TRP A 116 -3.68 -7.01 26.27
C TRP A 116 -4.65 -8.18 26.30
N ILE A 117 -5.93 -7.89 26.49
CA ILE A 117 -7.02 -8.86 26.32
C ILE A 117 -7.65 -8.58 24.95
N PHE A 118 -7.50 -9.53 24.05
CA PHE A 118 -8.18 -9.52 22.76
C PHE A 118 -9.47 -10.31 22.87
N LYS A 119 -10.57 -9.70 22.44
CA LYS A 119 -11.89 -10.30 22.43
C LYS A 119 -12.36 -10.47 20.99
N PHE A 120 -12.99 -11.60 20.71
CA PHE A 120 -13.45 -11.96 19.38
C PHE A 120 -14.70 -12.82 19.44
N ILE A 121 -15.46 -12.82 18.36
CA ILE A 121 -16.63 -13.68 18.19
C ILE A 121 -16.29 -14.70 17.10
N VAL A 122 -16.32 -15.98 17.48
CA VAL A 122 -16.08 -17.13 16.59
C VAL A 122 -17.32 -18.01 16.64
N ASP A 123 -17.91 -18.32 15.50
CA ASP A 123 -19.12 -19.15 15.40
C ASP A 123 -20.25 -18.70 16.35
N GLY A 124 -20.41 -17.37 16.51
CA GLY A 124 -21.41 -16.76 17.39
C GLY A 124 -21.06 -16.73 18.89
N VAL A 125 -19.91 -17.28 19.29
CA VAL A 125 -19.48 -17.33 20.69
C VAL A 125 -18.38 -16.30 20.96
N GLU A 126 -18.56 -15.48 21.99
CA GLU A 126 -17.50 -14.59 22.47
C GLU A 126 -16.39 -15.42 23.12
N ARG A 127 -15.17 -15.22 22.63
CA ARG A 127 -13.94 -15.80 23.16
C ARG A 127 -12.95 -14.68 23.40
N SER A 128 -11.97 -14.94 24.26
CA SER A 128 -10.90 -14.00 24.51
C SER A 128 -9.57 -14.71 24.72
N CYS A 129 -8.48 -14.00 24.42
CA CYS A 129 -7.15 -14.44 24.77
C CYS A 129 -6.34 -13.26 25.29
N VAL A 130 -5.47 -13.58 26.25
CA VAL A 130 -4.50 -12.63 26.80
C VAL A 130 -3.21 -12.76 26.00
N MET A 131 -2.70 -11.63 25.52
CA MET A 131 -1.45 -11.57 24.76
C MET A 131 -0.47 -10.56 25.34
N ALA A 132 0.82 -10.87 25.26
CA ALA A 132 1.90 -9.96 25.64
C ALA A 132 2.23 -9.03 24.47
N GLU A 133 2.27 -7.72 24.72
CA GLU A 133 2.48 -6.67 23.74
C GLU A 133 3.76 -6.88 22.92
N LYS A 134 4.86 -7.30 23.57
CA LYS A 134 6.13 -7.58 22.91
C LYS A 134 6.09 -8.66 21.82
N TYR A 135 5.06 -9.49 21.77
CA TYR A 135 4.94 -10.62 20.82
C TYR A 135 3.74 -10.50 19.88
N ILE A 136 2.99 -9.39 19.91
CA ILE A 136 1.78 -9.23 19.08
C ILE A 136 2.06 -9.14 17.58
N PHE A 137 3.31 -8.91 17.17
CA PHE A 137 3.74 -8.97 15.77
C PHE A 137 4.46 -10.28 15.42
N ASP A 138 4.64 -11.19 16.39
CA ASP A 138 5.14 -12.54 16.13
C ASP A 138 4.01 -13.42 15.60
N VAL A 139 4.12 -13.80 14.33
CA VAL A 139 3.14 -14.61 13.60
C VAL A 139 2.85 -15.94 14.29
N LYS A 140 3.87 -16.62 14.81
CA LYS A 140 3.71 -17.93 15.44
C LYS A 140 2.98 -17.77 16.77
N TYR A 141 3.38 -16.77 17.55
CA TYR A 141 2.75 -16.46 18.83
C TYR A 141 1.27 -16.10 18.65
N VAL A 142 0.97 -15.13 17.78
CA VAL A 142 -0.40 -14.67 17.53
C VAL A 142 -1.26 -15.79 16.97
N THR A 143 -0.78 -16.52 15.96
CA THR A 143 -1.52 -17.64 15.37
C THR A 143 -1.84 -18.69 16.43
N ARG A 144 -0.89 -19.00 17.34
CA ARG A 144 -1.11 -19.95 18.42
C ARG A 144 -2.20 -19.44 19.36
N LYS A 145 -2.12 -18.20 19.82
CA LYS A 145 -3.10 -17.60 20.76
C LYS A 145 -4.49 -17.52 20.16
N LEU A 146 -4.61 -17.04 18.92
CA LEU A 146 -5.86 -17.00 18.18
C LEU A 146 -6.41 -18.42 17.93
N GLY A 147 -5.56 -19.35 17.52
CA GLY A 147 -5.94 -20.74 17.25
C GLY A 147 -6.49 -21.46 18.47
N CYS A 148 -5.95 -21.21 19.67
CA CYS A 148 -6.50 -21.74 20.93
C CYS A 148 -7.96 -21.29 21.20
N CYS A 149 -8.40 -20.22 20.55
CA CYS A 149 -9.76 -19.70 20.67
C CYS A 149 -10.66 -20.05 19.48
N GLY A 150 -10.18 -20.82 18.51
CA GLY A 150 -10.90 -21.17 17.28
C GLY A 150 -10.76 -20.14 16.15
N CYS A 151 -10.00 -19.05 16.37
CA CYS A 151 -9.75 -18.05 15.34
C CYS A 151 -8.74 -18.56 14.30
N ARG A 152 -9.04 -18.34 13.03
CA ARG A 152 -8.25 -18.74 11.86
C ARG A 152 -8.08 -17.56 10.91
N ILE A 153 -6.88 -17.49 10.34
CA ILE A 153 -6.49 -16.50 9.33
C ILE A 153 -6.16 -17.27 8.05
N TYR A 154 -6.97 -17.06 7.02
CA TYR A 154 -6.81 -17.64 5.69
C TYR A 154 -5.91 -16.73 4.86
N ALA A 155 -4.68 -17.19 4.64
CA ALA A 155 -3.69 -16.50 3.82
C ALA A 155 -3.05 -17.49 2.85
N THR A 156 -2.74 -17.02 1.64
CA THR A 156 -2.14 -17.84 0.58
C THR A 156 -0.66 -18.15 0.82
N SER A 157 0.02 -17.36 1.65
CA SER A 157 1.42 -17.57 2.01
C SER A 157 1.74 -17.12 3.44
N PRO A 158 2.84 -17.61 4.05
CA PRO A 158 3.30 -17.15 5.36
C PRO A 158 3.60 -15.64 5.41
N ARG A 159 4.16 -15.09 4.33
CA ARG A 159 4.41 -13.65 4.19
C ARG A 159 3.12 -12.85 4.27
N LYS A 160 2.10 -13.26 3.50
CA LYS A 160 0.78 -12.61 3.53
C LYS A 160 0.11 -12.70 4.89
N LYS A 161 0.23 -13.85 5.55
CA LYS A 161 -0.27 -14.03 6.92
C LYS A 161 0.38 -13.05 7.89
N LYS A 162 1.69 -12.82 7.77
CA LYS A 162 2.42 -11.84 8.55
C LYS A 162 1.87 -10.43 8.33
N GLU A 163 1.78 -10.01 7.07
CA GLU A 163 1.23 -8.70 6.69
C GLU A 163 -0.18 -8.49 7.26
N TYR A 164 -1.04 -9.50 7.20
CA TYR A 164 -2.40 -9.43 7.75
C TYR A 164 -2.43 -9.29 9.27
N ILE A 165 -1.59 -10.05 9.98
CA ILE A 165 -1.48 -9.97 11.45
C ILE A 165 -0.98 -8.59 11.86
N GLU A 166 0.06 -8.08 11.22
CA GLU A 166 0.62 -6.76 11.51
C GLU A 166 -0.44 -5.67 11.33
N GLN A 167 -1.12 -5.66 10.17
CA GLN A 167 -2.17 -4.70 9.88
C GLN A 167 -3.37 -4.80 10.84
N LEU A 168 -3.77 -6.02 11.22
CA LEU A 168 -4.88 -6.23 12.16
C LEU A 168 -4.50 -5.75 13.56
N MET A 169 -3.33 -6.16 14.07
CA MET A 169 -2.91 -5.85 15.43
C MET A 169 -2.65 -4.37 15.62
N SER A 170 -2.03 -3.69 14.65
CA SER A 170 -1.85 -2.23 14.70
C SER A 170 -3.20 -1.51 14.82
N ARG A 171 -4.17 -1.86 13.97
CA ARG A 171 -5.51 -1.25 14.04
C ARG A 171 -6.21 -1.52 15.36
N LEU A 172 -6.13 -2.74 15.88
CA LEU A 172 -6.75 -3.09 17.15
C LEU A 172 -6.16 -2.28 18.30
N MET A 173 -4.82 -2.17 18.37
CA MET A 173 -4.16 -1.36 19.38
C MET A 173 -4.53 0.13 19.29
N GLU A 174 -4.55 0.70 18.08
CA GLU A 174 -4.91 2.11 17.85
C GLU A 174 -6.37 2.39 18.22
N SER A 175 -7.28 1.44 17.98
CA SER A 175 -8.71 1.56 18.30
C SER A 175 -9.04 1.40 19.79
N SER A 176 -8.06 1.04 20.63
CA SER A 176 -8.29 0.74 22.03
C SER A 176 -8.60 1.99 22.85
N THR A 177 -9.77 2.00 23.47
CA THR A 177 -10.18 3.05 24.41
C THR A 177 -10.32 2.55 25.85
N ARG A 178 -10.20 1.23 26.07
CA ARG A 178 -10.48 0.59 27.36
C ARG A 178 -9.21 0.15 28.06
N THR A 179 -9.13 0.48 29.34
CA THR A 179 -8.06 0.05 30.24
C THR A 179 -8.68 -0.68 31.43
N LEU A 180 -8.10 -1.82 31.78
CA LEU A 180 -8.44 -2.60 32.97
C LEU A 180 -7.27 -2.51 33.95
N GLU A 181 -7.51 -1.90 35.11
CA GLU A 181 -6.55 -1.92 36.22
C GLU A 181 -6.71 -3.22 37.02
N VAL A 182 -5.62 -3.95 37.24
CA VAL A 182 -5.59 -5.22 37.96
C VAL A 182 -4.64 -5.15 39.15
N LYS A 183 -5.02 -5.79 40.25
CA LYS A 183 -4.23 -5.76 41.49
C LYS A 183 -3.02 -6.68 41.40
N THR A 184 -1.97 -6.38 42.15
CA THR A 184 -0.74 -7.21 42.17
C THR A 184 -0.73 -8.25 43.28
N HIS A 185 -1.48 -8.03 44.37
CA HIS A 185 -1.51 -8.87 45.55
C HIS A 185 -2.94 -9.28 45.96
N LEU A 186 -3.06 -10.46 46.60
CA LEU A 186 -4.27 -10.89 47.30
C LEU A 186 -4.46 -10.10 48.59
N GLY A 187 -5.69 -10.09 49.08
CA GLY A 187 -6.07 -9.48 50.36
C GLY A 187 -6.53 -8.03 50.22
N TRP A 188 -6.45 -7.29 51.33
CA TRP A 188 -6.88 -5.90 51.38
C TRP A 188 -5.90 -5.01 50.61
N THR A 189 -6.41 -4.38 49.55
CA THR A 189 -5.69 -3.37 48.77
C THR A 189 -6.37 -2.02 48.92
N LYS A 190 -5.55 -0.97 49.08
CA LYS A 190 -6.02 0.42 49.12
C LYS A 190 -6.02 0.99 47.71
N GLU A 191 -7.17 1.45 47.24
CA GLU A 191 -7.32 2.16 45.97
C GLU A 191 -6.77 3.58 46.06
N LYS A 192 -6.49 4.19 44.90
CA LYS A 192 -6.08 5.61 44.79
C LYS A 192 -7.13 6.58 45.34
N THR A 193 -8.39 6.16 45.35
CA THR A 193 -9.54 6.87 45.95
C THR A 193 -9.57 6.82 47.48
N GLY A 194 -8.68 6.03 48.10
CA GLY A 194 -8.65 5.78 49.54
C GLY A 194 -9.56 4.63 50.00
N LYS A 195 -10.35 4.03 49.11
CA LYS A 195 -11.21 2.87 49.40
C LYS A 195 -10.40 1.59 49.57
N PHE A 196 -10.81 0.73 50.49
CA PHE A 196 -10.24 -0.61 50.64
C PHE A 196 -11.08 -1.65 49.90
N THR A 197 -10.42 -2.48 49.10
CA THR A 197 -11.02 -3.61 48.40
C THR A 197 -10.30 -4.88 48.76
N PHE A 198 -11.06 -5.92 49.11
CA PHE A 198 -10.51 -7.24 49.35
C PHE A 198 -10.46 -8.03 48.04
N VAL A 199 -9.28 -8.54 47.68
CA VAL A 199 -9.05 -9.34 46.48
C VAL A 199 -8.81 -10.78 46.90
N GLU A 200 -9.78 -11.65 46.63
CA GLU A 200 -9.71 -13.06 46.99
C GLU A 200 -9.32 -13.96 45.80
N GLU A 201 -9.65 -13.54 44.58
CA GLU A 201 -9.47 -14.34 43.36
C GLU A 201 -8.12 -14.05 42.69
N GLU A 202 -7.28 -15.09 42.59
CA GLU A 202 -6.01 -15.01 41.84
C GLU A 202 -6.19 -14.63 40.36
N GLU A 203 -7.33 -14.97 39.77
CA GLU A 203 -7.66 -14.67 38.36
C GLU A 203 -7.75 -13.16 38.08
N ARG A 204 -7.87 -12.34 39.12
CA ARG A 204 -7.88 -10.88 39.04
C ARG A 204 -6.51 -10.24 39.22
N LEU A 205 -5.47 -11.05 39.43
CA LEU A 205 -4.12 -10.54 39.69
C LEU A 205 -3.29 -10.39 38.43
N TRP A 206 -2.38 -9.42 38.43
CA TRP A 206 -1.39 -9.21 37.37
C TRP A 206 -0.63 -10.48 36.97
N LYS A 207 -0.23 -11.29 37.96
CA LYS A 207 0.48 -12.56 37.74
C LYS A 207 -0.32 -13.56 36.89
N PHE A 208 -1.65 -13.58 37.02
CA PHE A 208 -2.51 -14.43 36.20
C PHE A 208 -2.47 -14.02 34.73
N PHE A 209 -2.58 -12.72 34.45
CA PHE A 209 -2.48 -12.19 33.09
C PHE A 209 -1.12 -12.46 32.46
N LEU A 210 -0.03 -12.29 33.21
CA LEU A 210 1.32 -12.66 32.75
C LEU A 210 1.44 -14.15 32.42
N LYS A 211 0.83 -15.02 33.22
CA LYS A 211 0.83 -16.47 32.97
C LYS A 211 0.03 -16.81 31.71
N LYS A 212 -1.14 -16.20 31.53
CA LYS A 212 -2.00 -16.40 30.35
C LYS A 212 -1.39 -15.81 29.07
N ALA A 213 -0.56 -14.77 29.20
CA ALA A 213 0.12 -14.13 28.08
C ALA A 213 1.30 -14.96 27.51
N LYS A 214 1.88 -15.89 28.27
CA LYS A 214 2.95 -16.79 27.75
C LYS A 214 2.37 -17.84 26.80
#